data_AF-A0A973PDY1-F1
#
_entry.id   AF-A0A973PDY1-F1
#
_cell.length_a   1.000
_cell.length_b   1.000
_cell.length_c   1.000
_cell.angle_alpha   90.00
_cell.angle_beta   90.00
_cell.angle_gamma   90.00
#
_symmetry.space_group_name_H-M   'P 1'
#
loop_
_entity.id
_entity.type
_entity.pdbx_description
1 polymer ?
#
loop_
_entity_poly.entity_id
_entity_poly.type
_entity_poly.pdbx_seq_one_letter_code
_entity_poly.pdbx_strand_id
1 'polypeptide(L)'
;MSTDVIDELAGVRPGSPLDLLRSRRPESREHAQRSYEALFAESSDVSLDERRAIAAYVAQLHGDPFVARFYADPGVRGDRLKAAFEHAHLLVF
;
A
#
# COMPACT_ATOMS: atom_id res chain seq x y z
N MET A 1 -8.05 17.20 -8.66
CA MET A 1 -6.72 16.87 -8.12
C MET A 1 -6.83 15.47 -7.57
N SER A 2 -6.17 14.48 -8.19
CA SER A 2 -6.12 13.12 -7.63
C SER A 2 -5.29 13.18 -6.33
N THR A 3 -5.78 12.58 -5.25
CA THR A 3 -5.04 12.50 -3.98
C THR A 3 -3.90 11.52 -4.18
N ASP A 4 -2.66 12.01 -4.12
CA ASP A 4 -1.45 11.17 -4.15
C ASP A 4 -1.41 10.30 -2.89
N VAL A 5 -1.32 8.98 -3.06
CA VAL A 5 -1.43 8.03 -1.93
C VAL A 5 -0.33 8.22 -0.89
N ILE A 6 0.87 8.61 -1.30
CA ILE A 6 1.97 8.84 -0.36
C ILE A 6 1.71 10.11 0.43
N ASP A 7 1.18 11.15 -0.20
CA ASP A 7 0.81 12.39 0.50
C ASP A 7 -0.29 12.15 1.52
N GLU A 8 -1.29 11.32 1.18
CA GLU A 8 -2.33 10.92 2.12
C GLU A 8 -1.77 10.15 3.31
N LEU A 9 -1.00 9.08 3.04
CA LEU A 9 -0.45 8.21 4.08
C LEU A 9 0.56 8.91 4.98
N ALA A 10 1.37 9.82 4.43
CA ALA A 10 2.35 10.59 5.20
C ALA A 10 1.79 11.90 5.77
N GLY A 11 0.51 12.22 5.54
CA GLY A 11 -0.11 13.45 6.01
C GLY A 11 0.55 14.73 5.43
N VAL A 12 1.02 14.66 4.18
CA VAL A 12 1.67 15.77 3.50
C VAL A 12 0.65 16.88 3.25
N ARG A 13 0.87 18.04 3.86
CA ARG A 13 0.02 19.22 3.67
C ARG A 13 0.51 20.04 2.48
N PRO A 14 -0.39 20.55 1.62
CA PRO A 14 -0.03 21.47 0.56
C PRO A 14 0.80 22.66 1.06
N GLY A 15 1.89 22.97 0.39
CA GLY A 15 2.81 24.05 0.76
C GLY A 15 3.74 23.75 1.94
N SER A 16 3.65 22.56 2.56
CA SER A 16 4.61 22.13 3.58
C SER A 16 6.02 21.91 2.99
N PRO A 17 7.09 21.94 3.81
CA PRO A 17 8.44 21.63 3.33
C PRO A 17 8.55 20.29 2.60
N LEU A 18 7.78 19.27 3.02
CA LEU A 18 7.77 17.95 2.39
C LEU A 18 7.03 17.96 1.05
N ASP A 19 5.90 18.67 0.94
CA ASP A 19 5.19 18.87 -0.34
C ASP A 19 6.10 19.59 -1.35
N LEU A 20 6.78 20.65 -0.92
CA LEU A 20 7.74 21.39 -1.74
C LEU A 20 8.96 20.56 -2.17
N LEU A 21 9.37 19.57 -1.36
CA LEU A 21 10.43 18.65 -1.74
C LEU A 21 9.94 17.62 -2.77
N ARG A 22 8.73 17.08 -2.56
CA ARG A 22 8.11 16.10 -3.46
C ARG A 22 7.75 16.72 -4.81
N SER A 23 7.35 17.99 -4.85
CA SER A 23 7.04 18.70 -6.10
C SER A 23 8.26 18.91 -7.01
N ARG A 24 9.49 18.78 -6.48
CA ARG A 24 10.73 18.80 -7.27
C ARG A 24 11.00 17.49 -8.02
N ARG A 25 10.21 16.44 -7.76
CA ARG A 25 10.34 15.12 -8.40
C ARG A 25 8.98 14.66 -8.95
N PRO A 26 8.38 15.41 -9.89
CA PRO A 26 7.01 15.16 -10.35
C PRO A 26 6.85 13.76 -10.94
N GLU A 27 7.85 13.22 -11.63
CA GLU A 27 7.82 11.88 -12.22
C GLU A 27 7.78 10.79 -11.14
N SER A 28 8.51 10.98 -10.03
CA SER A 28 8.47 10.01 -8.91
C SER A 28 7.11 10.02 -8.21
N ARG A 29 6.49 11.19 -8.06
CA ARG A 29 5.14 11.34 -7.50
C ARG A 29 4.11 10.68 -8.41
N GLU A 30 4.17 10.98 -9.70
CA GLU A 30 3.28 10.39 -10.71
C GLU A 30 3.44 8.86 -10.80
N HIS A 31 4.67 8.35 -10.87
CA HIS A 31 4.93 6.90 -10.96
C HIS A 31 4.49 6.15 -9.70
N ALA A 32 4.67 6.73 -8.51
CA ALA A 32 4.15 6.14 -7.28
C ALA A 32 2.62 6.02 -7.31
N GLN A 33 1.93 7.09 -7.73
CA GLN A 33 0.48 7.08 -7.86
C GLN A 33 -0.01 6.09 -8.92
N ARG A 34 0.63 6.04 -10.10
CA ARG A 34 0.29 5.05 -11.14
C ARG A 34 0.53 3.61 -10.69
N SER A 35 1.57 3.36 -9.90
CA SER A 35 1.81 2.03 -9.32
C SER A 35 0.71 1.62 -8.35
N TYR A 36 0.22 2.57 -7.54
CA TYR A 36 -0.92 2.34 -6.66
C TYR A 36 -2.20 2.03 -7.44
N GLU A 37 -2.48 2.79 -8.50
CA GLU A 37 -3.64 2.56 -9.37
C GLU A 37 -3.59 1.19 -10.05
N ALA A 38 -2.43 0.81 -10.61
CA ALA A 38 -2.24 -0.51 -11.20
C ALA A 38 -2.48 -1.64 -10.17
N LEU A 39 -2.09 -1.43 -8.91
CA LEU A 39 -2.30 -2.42 -7.85
C LEU A 39 -3.74 -2.46 -7.32
N PHE A 40 -4.46 -1.35 -7.25
CA PHE A 40 -5.72 -1.30 -6.48
C PHE A 40 -6.96 -0.85 -7.25
N ALA A 41 -6.80 -0.24 -8.43
CA ALA A 41 -7.91 0.20 -9.28
C ALA A 41 -8.16 -0.73 -10.48
N GLU A 42 -7.13 -1.44 -10.94
CA GLU A 42 -7.22 -2.33 -12.10
C GLU A 42 -7.63 -3.77 -11.73
N SER A 43 -8.22 -4.48 -12.69
CA SER A 43 -8.57 -5.90 -12.56
C SER A 43 -7.34 -6.79 -12.68
N SER A 44 -7.30 -7.86 -11.89
CA SER A 44 -6.18 -8.81 -11.84
C SER A 44 -6.71 -10.19 -11.42
N ASP A 45 -5.92 -11.23 -11.66
CA ASP A 45 -6.21 -12.60 -11.20
C ASP A 45 -6.16 -12.74 -9.68
N VAL A 46 -5.48 -11.83 -8.99
CA VAL A 46 -5.48 -11.72 -7.53
C VAL A 46 -6.59 -10.77 -7.13
N SER A 47 -7.51 -11.18 -6.26
CA SER A 47 -8.63 -10.32 -5.85
C SER A 47 -8.15 -9.04 -5.16
N LEU A 48 -8.93 -7.95 -5.26
CA LEU A 48 -8.61 -6.68 -4.59
C LEU A 48 -8.40 -6.87 -3.08
N ASP A 49 -9.25 -7.70 -2.49
CA ASP A 49 -9.23 -8.13 -1.10
C ASP A 49 -7.89 -8.80 -0.73
N GLU A 50 -7.40 -9.72 -1.57
CA GLU A 50 -6.10 -10.36 -1.36
C GLU A 50 -4.94 -9.37 -1.47
N ARG A 51 -4.98 -8.47 -2.46
CA ARG A 51 -3.93 -7.44 -2.64
C ARG A 51 -3.88 -6.49 -1.46
N ARG A 52 -5.03 -6.10 -0.93
CA ARG A 52 -5.18 -5.30 0.30
C ARG A 52 -4.64 -6.02 1.53
N ALA A 53 -4.96 -7.30 1.71
CA ALA A 53 -4.44 -8.10 2.80
C ALA A 53 -2.90 -8.24 2.75
N ILE A 54 -2.31 -8.41 1.57
CA ILE A 54 -0.86 -8.41 1.37
C ILE A 54 -0.25 -7.07 1.76
N ALA A 55 -0.80 -5.96 1.27
CA ALA A 55 -0.29 -4.62 1.61
C ALA A 55 -0.38 -4.32 3.11
N ALA A 56 -1.49 -4.69 3.76
CA ALA A 56 -1.66 -4.56 5.20
C ALA A 56 -0.64 -5.39 5.99
N TYR A 57 -0.33 -6.60 5.53
CA TYR A 57 0.68 -7.46 6.14
C TYR A 57 2.10 -6.88 5.98
N VAL A 58 2.45 -6.41 4.78
CA VAL A 58 3.75 -5.75 4.53
C VAL A 58 3.91 -4.51 5.41
N ALA A 59 2.88 -3.68 5.54
CA ALA A 59 2.90 -2.52 6.45
C ALA A 59 3.09 -2.93 7.92
N GLN A 60 2.49 -4.03 8.37
CA GLN A 60 2.73 -4.60 9.71
C GLN A 60 4.17 -5.05 9.89
N LEU A 61 4.77 -5.71 8.88
CA LEU A 61 6.19 -6.11 8.92
C LEU A 61 7.13 -4.90 9.06
N HIS A 62 6.76 -3.76 8.45
CA HIS A 62 7.50 -2.51 8.58
C HIS A 62 7.18 -1.71 9.86
N GLY A 63 6.28 -2.21 10.71
CA GLY A 63 5.94 -1.58 11.98
C GLY A 63 5.09 -0.31 11.86
N ASP A 64 4.35 -0.14 10.75
CA ASP A 64 3.45 0.99 10.54
C ASP A 64 1.97 0.57 10.71
N PRO A 65 1.41 0.68 11.93
CA PRO A 65 0.03 0.27 12.19
C PRO A 65 -1.00 1.17 11.52
N PHE A 66 -0.65 2.42 11.19
CA PHE A 66 -1.56 3.34 10.50
C PHE A 66 -1.71 2.91 9.04
N VAL A 67 -0.60 2.68 8.34
CA VAL A 67 -0.62 2.20 6.95
C VAL A 67 -1.20 0.79 6.86
N ALA A 68 -0.94 -0.07 7.85
CA ALA A 68 -1.57 -1.39 7.92
C ALA A 68 -3.10 -1.30 7.96
N ARG A 69 -3.64 -0.39 8.78
CA ARG A 69 -5.09 -0.17 8.87
C ARG A 69 -5.67 0.45 7.62
N PHE A 70 -4.92 1.31 6.92
CA PHE A 70 -5.34 1.89 5.65
C PHE A 70 -5.64 0.80 4.60
N TYR A 71 -4.79 -0.23 4.53
CA TYR A 71 -4.98 -1.34 3.59
C TYR A 71 -5.90 -2.45 4.10
N ALA A 72 -6.11 -2.58 5.41
CA ALA A 72 -6.86 -3.68 5.98
C ALA A 72 -8.34 -3.62 5.59
N ASP A 73 -8.85 -4.71 5.02
CA ASP A 73 -10.29 -4.98 4.94
C ASP A 73 -10.70 -5.90 6.11
N PRO A 74 -11.59 -5.46 7.02
CA PRO A 74 -12.01 -6.29 8.16
C PRO A 74 -12.71 -7.59 7.76
N GLY A 75 -13.17 -7.75 6.51
CA GLY A 75 -13.84 -8.96 6.03
C GLY A 75 -12.92 -10.04 5.45
N VAL A 76 -11.63 -9.75 5.27
CA VAL A 76 -10.75 -10.58 4.43
C VAL A 76 -9.61 -11.18 5.24
N ARG A 77 -9.77 -12.44 5.64
CA ARG A 77 -8.67 -13.33 6.00
C ARG A 77 -8.95 -14.72 5.47
N GLY A 78 -8.90 -14.85 4.14
CA GLY A 78 -9.11 -16.13 3.48
C GLY A 78 -7.99 -17.14 3.79
N ASP A 79 -8.35 -18.42 3.87
CA ASP A 79 -7.42 -19.53 4.17
C ASP A 79 -6.20 -19.56 3.25
N ARG A 80 -6.35 -19.11 1.99
CA ARG A 80 -5.27 -19.05 0.98
C ARG A 80 -4.16 -18.08 1.36
N LEU A 81 -4.49 -16.91 1.90
CA LEU A 81 -3.50 -15.90 2.33
C LEU A 81 -2.75 -16.36 3.57
N LYS A 82 -3.46 -16.98 4.52
CA LYS A 82 -2.83 -17.57 5.70
C LYS A 82 -1.79 -18.60 5.30
N ALA A 83 -2.15 -19.54 4.42
CA ALA A 83 -1.22 -20.53 3.90
C ALA A 83 -0.03 -19.90 3.14
N ALA A 84 -0.26 -18.85 2.35
CA ALA A 84 0.80 -18.15 1.63
C ALA A 84 1.80 -17.45 2.57
N PHE A 85 1.32 -16.76 3.62
CA PHE A 85 2.19 -16.11 4.59
C PHE A 85 2.96 -17.12 5.45
N GLU A 86 2.31 -18.22 5.85
CA GLU A 86 2.98 -19.33 6.55
C GLU A 86 4.09 -19.93 5.71
N HIS A 87 3.84 -20.18 4.42
CA HIS A 87 4.86 -20.68 3.49
C HIS A 87 6.00 -19.67 3.27
N ALA A 88 5.68 -18.38 3.09
CA ALA A 88 6.70 -17.34 2.93
C ALA A 88 7.62 -17.25 4.16
N HIS A 89 7.10 -17.45 5.37
CA HIS A 89 7.90 -17.51 6.59
C HIS A 89 8.86 -18.70 6.60
N LEU A 90 8.45 -19.86 6.08
CA LEU A 90 9.28 -21.08 5.96
C LEU A 90 10.36 -21.00 4.88
N LEU A 91 10.32 -20.01 3.98
CA LEU A 91 11.33 -19.82 2.93
C LEU A 91 12.44 -18.84 3.34
N VAL A 92 12.23 -18.07 4.40
CA VAL A 92 13.14 -17.01 4.88
C VAL A 92 13.91 -17.43 6.14
N PHE A 93 13.51 -18.54 6.77
CA PHE A 93 14.16 -19.19 7.90
C PHE A 93 14.28 -20.70 7.66
#